data_AF-A0A256WC86-F1
#
_entry.id   AF-A0A256WC86-F1
#
_cell.length_a   1.000
_cell.length_b   1.000
_cell.length_c   1.000
_cell.angle_alpha   90.00
_cell.angle_beta   90.00
_cell.angle_gamma   90.00
#
_symmetry.space_group_name_H-M   'P 1'
#
loop_
_entity.id
_entity.type
_entity.pdbx_description
1 polymer ?
#
loop_
_entity_poly.entity_id
_entity_poly.type
_entity_poly.pdbx_seq_one_letter_code
_entity_poly.pdbx_strand_id
1 'polypeptide(L)'
;DYDAVDVSLCGSSFDTKLEVWYACDDGTWAYFNDDSGECNTKALQSFITTGPMLDGETWYAKVYGYGSNFGDYILEIAGPPVPWLQIAPEMGTINPGDPPSTMDVMFSAESVGAGIYNAEIVFTSNDPVTPTLAVPVQLIVGALTQEIIMPEGWNAWSSYINPDMRMGMEEVMAPVLDQMIITQHFSELFYPEFGINTMGDFTNAHGYVSKMTEEAVLPITGFMADAR
;
A
#
# COMPACT_ATOMS: atom_id res chain seq x y z
N ASP A 1 6.65 -7.38 -0.55
CA ASP A 1 6.46 -8.45 0.44
C ASP A 1 5.01 -8.86 0.48
N TYR A 2 4.76 -10.16 0.57
CA TYR A 2 3.43 -10.72 0.83
C TYR A 2 3.48 -11.48 2.16
N ASP A 3 2.49 -11.30 3.02
CA ASP A 3 2.41 -12.02 4.30
C ASP A 3 2.20 -13.54 4.10
N ALA A 4 1.57 -13.90 2.98
CA ALA A 4 1.36 -15.26 2.51
C ALA A 4 1.13 -15.25 0.99
N VAL A 5 1.28 -16.38 0.32
CA VAL A 5 0.86 -16.58 -1.08
C VAL A 5 0.13 -17.92 -1.17
N ASP A 6 -1.04 -17.90 -1.77
CA ASP A 6 -1.81 -19.09 -2.07
C ASP A 6 -1.38 -19.66 -3.43
N VAL A 7 -1.08 -20.96 -3.45
CA VAL A 7 -0.76 -21.75 -4.62
C VAL A 7 -1.80 -22.85 -4.74
N SER A 8 -2.69 -22.69 -5.71
CA SER A 8 -3.90 -23.49 -5.87
C SER A 8 -3.84 -24.34 -7.14
N LEU A 9 -4.15 -25.63 -6.98
CA LEU A 9 -4.46 -26.54 -8.10
C LEU A 9 -5.95 -26.89 -8.17
N CYS A 10 -6.80 -26.16 -7.44
CA CYS A 10 -8.23 -26.42 -7.39
C CYS A 10 -8.85 -26.33 -8.80
N GLY A 11 -9.79 -27.23 -9.09
CA GLY A 11 -10.41 -27.33 -10.43
C GLY A 11 -9.59 -28.11 -11.47
N SER A 12 -8.38 -28.58 -11.13
CA SER A 12 -7.62 -29.50 -11.98
C SER A 12 -8.37 -30.81 -12.25
N SER A 13 -8.13 -31.41 -13.41
CA SER A 13 -8.90 -32.56 -13.90
C SER A 13 -8.50 -33.92 -13.31
N PHE A 14 -7.43 -33.94 -12.50
CA PHE A 14 -6.87 -35.15 -11.90
C PHE A 14 -6.49 -34.92 -10.44
N ASP A 15 -6.06 -35.99 -9.80
CA ASP A 15 -5.55 -36.04 -8.44
C ASP A 15 -4.11 -35.49 -8.41
N THR A 16 -3.94 -34.31 -7.82
CA THR A 16 -2.70 -33.52 -7.92
C THR A 16 -1.84 -33.64 -6.67
N LYS A 17 -0.56 -33.34 -6.85
CA LYS A 17 0.43 -33.13 -5.81
C LYS A 17 1.14 -31.82 -6.09
N LEU A 18 1.33 -31.03 -5.05
CA LEU A 18 1.96 -29.73 -5.12
C LEU A 18 3.10 -29.67 -4.11
N GLU A 19 4.26 -29.22 -4.58
CA GLU A 19 5.39 -28.82 -3.76
C GLU A 19 5.75 -27.36 -4.04
N VAL A 20 6.14 -26.62 -3.00
CA VAL A 20 6.74 -25.29 -3.11
C VAL A 20 8.16 -25.35 -2.54
N TRP A 21 9.12 -24.75 -3.26
CA TRP A 21 10.55 -24.82 -2.98
C TRP A 21 11.16 -23.41 -2.91
N TYR A 22 12.09 -23.18 -1.99
CA TYR A 22 12.85 -21.93 -1.95
C TYR A 22 13.91 -21.88 -3.06
N ALA A 23 14.55 -23.01 -3.35
CA ALA A 23 15.44 -23.18 -4.49
C ALA A 23 15.29 -24.56 -5.15
N CYS A 24 15.65 -24.67 -6.43
CA CYS A 24 15.54 -25.92 -7.20
C CYS A 24 16.48 -27.03 -6.71
N ASP A 25 17.55 -26.70 -6.00
CA ASP A 25 18.59 -27.61 -5.53
C ASP A 25 18.50 -27.90 -4.02
N ASP A 26 17.46 -27.42 -3.35
CA ASP A 26 17.20 -27.77 -1.96
C ASP A 26 17.01 -29.28 -1.78
N GLY A 27 17.44 -29.79 -0.63
CA GLY A 27 17.31 -31.22 -0.31
C GLY A 27 15.87 -31.67 -0.01
N THR A 28 14.95 -30.74 0.23
CA THR A 28 13.53 -30.97 0.55
C THR A 28 12.68 -29.77 0.18
N TRP A 29 11.40 -29.99 -0.11
CA TRP A 29 10.43 -28.92 -0.33
C TRP A 29 10.21 -28.11 0.95
N ALA A 30 9.80 -26.84 0.78
CA ALA A 30 9.39 -25.96 1.87
C ALA A 30 7.94 -26.24 2.28
N TYR A 31 7.06 -26.47 1.30
CA TYR A 31 5.66 -26.80 1.52
C TYR A 31 5.24 -27.94 0.59
N PHE A 32 4.31 -28.78 1.05
CA PHE A 32 3.75 -29.86 0.26
C PHE A 32 2.28 -30.09 0.63
N ASN A 33 1.46 -30.34 -0.37
CA ASN A 33 0.11 -30.86 -0.19
C ASN A 33 -0.25 -31.75 -1.38
N ASP A 34 -0.96 -32.85 -1.13
CA ASP A 34 -1.57 -33.68 -2.16
C ASP A 34 -3.10 -33.59 -2.14
N ASP A 35 -3.75 -33.79 -0.99
CA ASP A 35 -5.21 -33.69 -0.88
C ASP A 35 -5.65 -32.48 -0.03
N SER A 36 -6.07 -31.39 -0.66
CA SER A 36 -6.52 -30.20 0.06
C SER A 36 -8.03 -30.11 0.23
N GLY A 37 -8.48 -29.96 1.47
CA GLY A 37 -9.87 -29.63 1.79
C GLY A 37 -10.32 -28.25 1.30
N GLU A 38 -9.40 -27.35 0.98
CA GLU A 38 -9.69 -25.99 0.48
C GLU A 38 -10.32 -26.00 -0.91
N CYS A 39 -9.98 -27.00 -1.74
CA CYS A 39 -10.52 -27.10 -3.09
C CYS A 39 -11.98 -27.58 -3.12
N ASN A 40 -12.40 -28.35 -2.10
CA ASN A 40 -13.76 -28.70 -1.68
C ASN A 40 -13.71 -29.91 -0.72
N THR A 41 -14.84 -30.25 -0.08
CA THR A 41 -14.96 -31.33 0.93
C THR A 41 -14.58 -32.76 0.46
N LYS A 42 -14.26 -32.98 -0.83
CA LYS A 42 -13.75 -34.25 -1.39
C LYS A 42 -12.66 -34.05 -2.45
N ALA A 43 -11.96 -32.92 -2.42
CA ALA A 43 -10.99 -32.62 -3.46
C ALA A 43 -9.76 -33.52 -3.33
N LEU A 44 -9.38 -34.09 -4.47
CA LEU A 44 -8.10 -34.75 -4.70
C LEU A 44 -7.07 -33.76 -5.26
N GLN A 45 -7.39 -32.46 -5.19
CA GLN A 45 -6.53 -31.39 -5.69
C GLN A 45 -5.80 -30.73 -4.53
N SER A 46 -4.59 -30.28 -4.80
CA SER A 46 -3.72 -29.65 -3.82
C SER A 46 -3.90 -28.13 -3.75
N PHE A 47 -3.68 -27.58 -2.56
CA PHE A 47 -3.65 -26.14 -2.30
C PHE A 47 -2.68 -25.87 -1.15
N ILE A 48 -1.86 -24.82 -1.26
CA ILE A 48 -0.86 -24.43 -0.26
C ILE A 48 -0.97 -22.93 -0.02
N THR A 49 -1.13 -22.52 1.23
CA THR A 49 -0.82 -21.15 1.68
C THR A 49 0.60 -21.12 2.24
N THR A 50 1.46 -20.29 1.66
CA THR A 50 2.84 -20.13 2.13
C THR A 50 2.94 -19.18 3.33
N GLY A 51 4.10 -19.18 3.99
CA GLY A 51 4.52 -18.07 4.84
C GLY A 51 4.94 -16.83 4.04
N PRO A 52 5.50 -15.81 4.73
CA PRO A 52 5.83 -14.53 4.12
C PRO A 52 6.88 -14.67 3.02
N MET A 53 6.63 -14.01 1.89
CA MET A 53 7.52 -13.92 0.74
C MET A 53 8.06 -12.48 0.63
N LEU A 54 9.38 -12.33 0.63
CA LEU A 54 10.03 -11.02 0.55
C LEU A 54 10.23 -10.58 -0.90
N ASP A 55 10.30 -9.28 -1.12
CA ASP A 55 10.62 -8.71 -2.42
C ASP A 55 11.96 -9.22 -2.96
N GLY A 56 11.97 -9.55 -4.25
CA GLY A 56 13.11 -10.15 -4.94
C GLY A 56 13.33 -11.64 -4.70
N GLU A 57 12.56 -12.31 -3.83
CA GLU A 57 12.64 -13.76 -3.69
C GLU A 57 12.01 -14.48 -4.88
N THR A 58 12.64 -15.56 -5.32
CA THR A 58 12.10 -16.45 -6.36
C THR A 58 11.91 -17.82 -5.77
N TRP A 59 10.66 -18.27 -5.67
CA TRP A 59 10.31 -19.62 -5.20
C TRP A 59 9.74 -20.42 -6.38
N TYR A 60 9.71 -21.75 -6.24
CA TYR A 60 9.35 -22.67 -7.32
C TYR A 60 8.19 -23.57 -6.92
N ALA A 61 7.14 -23.61 -7.74
CA ALA A 61 6.05 -24.55 -7.60
C ALA A 61 6.28 -25.76 -8.52
N LYS A 62 6.14 -26.97 -7.97
CA LYS A 62 6.23 -28.23 -8.71
C LYS A 62 4.90 -28.99 -8.60
N VAL A 63 4.32 -29.24 -9.77
CA VAL A 63 3.01 -29.88 -9.94
C VAL A 63 3.19 -31.27 -10.54
N TYR A 64 2.54 -32.28 -9.96
CA TYR A 64 2.54 -33.65 -10.47
C TYR A 64 1.28 -34.40 -10.01
N GLY A 65 1.07 -35.63 -10.48
CA GLY A 65 -0.10 -36.43 -10.11
C GLY A 65 0.18 -37.45 -9.01
N TYR A 66 -0.86 -37.82 -8.25
CA TYR A 66 -0.78 -38.95 -7.33
C TYR A 66 -0.72 -40.28 -8.11
N GLY A 67 0.27 -41.12 -7.78
CA GLY A 67 0.44 -42.44 -8.40
C GLY A 67 0.66 -42.37 -9.91
N SER A 68 -0.31 -42.85 -10.69
CA SER A 68 -0.27 -42.82 -12.16
C SER A 68 -1.28 -41.83 -12.77
N ASN A 69 -1.91 -40.98 -11.96
CA ASN A 69 -2.90 -40.03 -12.44
C ASN A 69 -2.21 -38.89 -13.22
N PHE A 70 -2.83 -38.49 -14.32
CA PHE A 70 -2.37 -37.39 -15.17
C PHE A 70 -3.56 -36.71 -15.85
N GLY A 71 -3.38 -35.45 -16.25
CA GLY A 71 -4.40 -34.67 -16.94
C GLY A 71 -4.01 -33.21 -17.04
N ASP A 72 -4.97 -32.38 -17.41
CA ASP A 72 -4.82 -30.94 -17.44
C ASP A 72 -4.91 -30.38 -16.01
N TYR A 73 -3.97 -29.47 -15.66
CA TYR A 73 -3.97 -28.75 -14.40
C TYR A 73 -4.33 -27.28 -14.60
N ILE A 74 -4.94 -26.70 -13.59
CA ILE A 74 -5.07 -25.26 -13.40
C ILE A 74 -4.11 -24.90 -12.28
N LEU A 75 -3.21 -23.94 -12.49
CA LEU A 75 -2.33 -23.42 -11.46
C LEU A 75 -2.64 -21.93 -11.28
N GLU A 76 -3.09 -21.58 -10.09
CA GLU A 76 -3.32 -20.20 -9.66
C GLU A 76 -2.37 -19.87 -8.52
N ILE A 77 -1.67 -18.75 -8.64
CA ILE A 77 -0.77 -18.23 -7.60
C ILE A 77 -1.26 -16.82 -7.28
N ALA A 78 -1.75 -16.62 -6.07
CA ALA A 78 -2.36 -15.37 -5.64
C ALA A 78 -1.84 -14.96 -4.26
N GLY A 79 -1.52 -13.67 -4.09
CA GLY A 79 -1.40 -13.12 -2.74
C GLY A 79 -2.75 -13.13 -2.02
N PRO A 80 -2.80 -12.95 -0.69
CA PRO A 80 -4.04 -12.82 0.04
C PRO A 80 -4.90 -11.71 -0.57
N PRO A 81 -6.23 -11.85 -0.52
CA PRO A 81 -7.12 -10.78 -0.98
C PRO A 81 -6.79 -9.50 -0.21
N VAL A 82 -6.69 -8.39 -0.93
CA VAL A 82 -6.46 -7.06 -0.34
C VAL A 82 -7.79 -6.53 0.23
N PRO A 83 -8.06 -6.67 1.54
CA PRO A 83 -9.40 -6.43 2.07
C PRO A 83 -9.82 -4.95 2.00
N TRP A 84 -8.84 -4.07 1.79
CA TRP A 84 -9.00 -2.64 1.69
C TRP A 84 -9.26 -2.13 0.26
N LEU A 85 -9.24 -3.00 -0.75
CA LEU A 85 -9.45 -2.65 -2.15
C LEU A 85 -10.41 -3.64 -2.81
N GLN A 86 -11.49 -3.14 -3.39
CA GLN A 86 -12.46 -3.92 -4.16
C GLN A 86 -12.66 -3.29 -5.54
N ILE A 87 -12.83 -4.13 -6.55
CA ILE A 87 -13.11 -3.70 -7.92
C ILE A 87 -14.37 -4.39 -8.45
N ALA A 88 -15.18 -3.70 -9.24
CA ALA A 88 -16.33 -4.30 -9.90
C ALA A 88 -16.67 -3.56 -11.22
N PRO A 89 -17.01 -4.27 -12.31
CA PRO A 89 -16.87 -5.73 -12.47
C PRO A 89 -15.40 -6.15 -12.65
N GLU A 90 -15.03 -7.35 -12.20
CA GLU A 90 -13.67 -7.93 -12.36
C GLU A 90 -13.39 -8.42 -13.80
N MET A 91 -14.42 -8.55 -14.62
CA MET A 91 -14.30 -8.97 -16.02
C MET A 91 -15.39 -8.32 -16.87
N GLY A 92 -15.11 -8.16 -18.17
CA GLY A 92 -16.04 -7.62 -19.13
C GLY A 92 -15.55 -7.74 -20.57
N THR A 93 -16.39 -7.29 -21.51
CA THR A 93 -16.07 -7.28 -22.94
C THR A 93 -16.41 -5.91 -23.50
N ILE A 94 -15.54 -5.36 -24.34
CA ILE A 94 -15.76 -4.13 -25.10
C ILE A 94 -15.72 -4.49 -26.58
N ASN A 95 -16.80 -4.25 -27.33
CA ASN A 95 -16.81 -4.53 -28.76
C ASN A 95 -16.21 -3.35 -29.56
N PRO A 96 -15.79 -3.58 -30.82
CA PRO A 96 -15.31 -2.50 -31.67
C PRO A 96 -16.35 -1.39 -31.84
N GLY A 97 -15.98 -0.16 -31.44
CA GLY A 97 -16.84 1.01 -31.54
C GLY A 97 -17.74 1.26 -30.33
N ASP A 98 -17.75 0.38 -29.34
CA ASP A 98 -18.43 0.63 -28.07
C ASP A 98 -17.76 1.79 -27.31
N PRO A 99 -18.52 2.58 -26.54
CA PRO A 99 -17.93 3.56 -25.63
C PRO A 99 -17.07 2.85 -24.56
N PRO A 100 -16.13 3.58 -23.92
CA PRO A 100 -15.34 3.02 -22.82
C PRO A 100 -16.25 2.44 -21.73
N SER A 101 -15.94 1.22 -21.28
CA SER A 101 -16.58 0.61 -20.12
C SER A 101 -16.01 1.23 -18.84
N THR A 102 -16.84 1.42 -17.82
CA THR A 102 -16.39 1.88 -16.50
C THR A 102 -16.25 0.72 -15.53
N MET A 103 -15.33 0.85 -14.58
CA MET A 103 -15.12 -0.06 -13.46
C MET A 103 -15.12 0.77 -12.18
N ASP A 104 -15.82 0.29 -11.17
CA ASP A 104 -15.84 0.89 -9.84
C ASP A 104 -14.65 0.37 -9.05
N VAL A 105 -13.92 1.29 -8.41
CA VAL A 105 -12.82 1.00 -7.49
C VAL A 105 -13.20 1.53 -6.12
N MET A 106 -13.28 0.65 -5.14
CA MET A 106 -13.69 0.99 -3.78
C MET A 106 -12.56 0.69 -2.81
N PHE A 107 -12.21 1.70 -2.01
CA PHE A 107 -11.25 1.58 -0.91
C PHE A 107 -12.00 1.46 0.41
N SER A 108 -11.59 0.53 1.29
CA SER A 108 -12.17 0.33 2.61
C SER A 108 -11.10 0.35 3.70
N ALA A 109 -11.30 1.17 4.72
CA ALA A 109 -10.44 1.22 5.91
C ALA A 109 -10.98 0.38 7.09
N GLU A 110 -12.10 -0.33 6.93
CA GLU A 110 -12.82 -0.97 8.05
C GLU A 110 -12.03 -2.11 8.71
N SER A 111 -11.20 -2.81 7.94
CA SER A 111 -10.47 -4.00 8.36
C SER A 111 -8.95 -3.81 8.38
N VAL A 112 -8.46 -2.57 8.29
CA VAL A 112 -7.03 -2.24 8.24
C VAL A 112 -6.69 -1.18 9.29
N GLY A 113 -5.51 -1.32 9.90
CA GLY A 113 -5.01 -0.35 10.88
C GLY A 113 -4.51 0.94 10.22
N ALA A 114 -4.01 1.88 11.04
CA ALA A 114 -3.33 3.06 10.49
C ALA A 114 -2.06 2.64 9.75
N GLY A 115 -1.81 3.24 8.58
CA GLY A 115 -0.69 2.89 7.73
C GLY A 115 -0.86 3.31 6.27
N ILE A 116 0.17 3.04 5.47
CA ILE A 116 0.16 3.22 4.02
C ILE A 116 0.11 1.83 3.39
N TYR A 117 -0.92 1.58 2.59
CA TYR A 117 -1.15 0.33 1.89
C TYR A 117 -1.02 0.57 0.38
N ASN A 118 -0.20 -0.22 -0.29
CA ASN A 118 0.01 -0.13 -1.74
C ASN A 118 -0.45 -1.43 -2.41
N ALA A 119 -1.05 -1.32 -3.59
CA ALA A 119 -1.39 -2.45 -4.44
C ALA A 119 -1.31 -2.04 -5.91
N GLU A 120 -1.42 -3.02 -6.81
CA GLU A 120 -1.60 -2.79 -8.24
C GLU A 120 -2.89 -3.43 -8.70
N ILE A 121 -3.69 -2.68 -9.45
CA ILE A 121 -4.80 -3.23 -10.22
C ILE A 121 -4.24 -3.66 -11.57
N VAL A 122 -4.23 -4.97 -11.82
CA VAL A 122 -3.70 -5.55 -13.06
C VAL A 122 -4.84 -5.86 -14.02
N PHE A 123 -4.87 -5.16 -15.15
CA PHE A 123 -5.78 -5.45 -16.25
C PHE A 123 -5.11 -6.40 -17.23
N THR A 124 -5.75 -7.52 -17.50
CA THR A 124 -5.38 -8.44 -18.58
C THR A 124 -6.41 -8.39 -19.70
N SER A 125 -5.97 -8.18 -20.94
CA SER A 125 -6.84 -8.09 -22.11
C SER A 125 -6.27 -8.83 -23.30
N ASN A 126 -7.05 -8.92 -24.37
CA ASN A 126 -6.63 -9.49 -25.66
C ASN A 126 -6.01 -8.44 -26.61
N ASP A 127 -5.62 -7.26 -26.12
CA ASP A 127 -4.88 -6.28 -26.91
C ASP A 127 -3.48 -6.86 -27.30
N PRO A 128 -3.15 -6.99 -28.60
CA PRO A 128 -1.89 -7.60 -29.04
C PRO A 128 -0.66 -6.74 -28.77
N VAL A 129 -0.83 -5.44 -28.45
CA VAL A 129 0.26 -4.50 -28.17
C VAL A 129 0.46 -4.36 -26.66
N THR A 130 -0.64 -4.18 -25.91
CA THR A 130 -0.60 -3.99 -24.45
C THR A 130 -1.55 -4.99 -23.76
N PRO A 131 -1.21 -6.29 -23.73
CA PRO A 131 -2.08 -7.32 -23.16
C PRO A 131 -2.22 -7.22 -21.65
N THR A 132 -1.32 -6.49 -20.98
CA THR A 132 -1.32 -6.26 -19.54
C THR A 132 -1.04 -4.81 -19.21
N LEU A 133 -1.86 -4.22 -18.34
CA LEU A 133 -1.69 -2.87 -17.80
C LEU A 133 -1.81 -2.93 -16.28
N ALA A 134 -0.78 -2.50 -15.56
CA ALA A 134 -0.80 -2.37 -14.11
C ALA A 134 -1.04 -0.90 -13.72
N VAL A 135 -2.00 -0.67 -12.81
CA VAL A 135 -2.31 0.66 -12.26
C VAL A 135 -1.98 0.64 -10.76
N PRO A 136 -0.97 1.39 -10.29
CA PRO A 136 -0.64 1.45 -8.87
C PRO A 136 -1.73 2.24 -8.13
N VAL A 137 -2.12 1.73 -6.97
CA VAL A 137 -3.08 2.37 -6.06
C VAL A 137 -2.54 2.39 -4.65
N GLN A 138 -2.95 3.41 -3.88
CA GLN A 138 -2.52 3.59 -2.50
C GLN A 138 -3.72 3.96 -1.63
N LEU A 139 -3.83 3.30 -0.48
CA LEU A 139 -4.72 3.69 0.61
C LEU A 139 -3.88 4.17 1.79
N ILE A 140 -4.24 5.32 2.35
CA ILE A 140 -3.63 5.87 3.55
C ILE A 140 -4.70 5.86 4.63
N VAL A 141 -4.44 5.15 5.73
CA VAL A 141 -5.35 5.02 6.87
C VAL A 141 -4.74 5.71 8.08
N GLY A 142 -5.53 6.56 8.73
CA GLY A 142 -5.09 7.34 9.89
C GLY A 142 -4.27 8.59 9.55
N ALA A 143 -3.76 9.24 10.59
CA ALA A 143 -2.90 10.40 10.46
C ALA A 143 -1.42 9.96 10.39
N LEU A 144 -0.67 10.54 9.46
CA LEU A 144 0.77 10.40 9.32
C LEU A 144 1.46 11.55 10.05
N THR A 145 2.66 11.30 10.55
CA THR A 145 3.51 12.32 11.19
C THR A 145 4.72 12.63 10.32
N GLN A 146 4.90 13.90 9.96
CA GLN A 146 6.14 14.42 9.40
C GLN A 146 6.97 15.05 10.52
N GLU A 147 8.20 14.58 10.70
CA GLU A 147 9.17 15.18 11.61
C GLU A 147 10.05 16.19 10.86
N ILE A 148 9.98 17.46 11.26
CA ILE A 148 10.78 18.54 10.68
C ILE A 148 11.87 18.92 11.67
N ILE A 149 13.12 18.62 11.32
CA ILE A 149 14.28 19.03 12.13
C ILE A 149 14.51 20.53 11.92
N MET A 150 14.57 21.28 13.01
CA MET A 150 14.77 22.72 13.04
C MET A 150 16.05 23.05 13.83
N PRO A 151 17.23 23.11 13.17
CA PRO A 151 18.50 23.48 13.80
C PRO A 151 18.49 24.86 14.50
N GLU A 152 19.48 25.14 15.34
CA GLU A 152 19.70 26.51 15.87
C GLU A 152 19.87 27.52 14.71
N GLY A 153 19.24 28.69 14.83
CA GLY A 153 19.32 29.74 13.82
C GLY A 153 18.14 29.72 12.84
N TRP A 154 18.37 30.10 11.58
CA TRP A 154 17.30 30.25 10.57
C TRP A 154 17.14 29.00 9.72
N ASN A 155 15.92 28.48 9.63
CA ASN A 155 15.60 27.29 8.85
C ASN A 155 14.37 27.50 7.97
N ALA A 156 14.45 27.04 6.72
CA ALA A 156 13.29 26.93 5.85
C ALA A 156 12.65 25.56 6.03
N TRP A 157 11.32 25.49 6.06
CA TRP A 157 10.59 24.25 6.16
C TRP A 157 9.24 24.33 5.44
N SER A 158 8.70 23.15 5.10
CA SER A 158 7.36 22.96 4.57
C SER A 158 6.82 21.63 5.06
N SER A 159 5.52 21.45 4.95
CA SER A 159 4.85 20.20 5.30
C SER A 159 4.19 19.57 4.07
N TYR A 160 4.30 18.25 3.91
CA TYR A 160 3.41 17.48 3.03
C TYR A 160 2.22 16.89 3.82
N ILE A 161 2.14 17.17 5.12
CA ILE A 161 1.04 16.78 6.01
C ILE A 161 0.13 17.98 6.32
N ASN A 162 -1.18 17.75 6.29
CA ASN A 162 -2.21 18.67 6.73
C ASN A 162 -2.81 18.20 8.09
N PRO A 163 -2.45 18.84 9.22
CA PRO A 163 -2.78 18.35 10.56
C PRO A 163 -4.26 18.42 10.94
N ASP A 164 -5.02 19.33 10.34
CA ASP A 164 -6.48 19.40 10.21
C ASP A 164 -6.71 20.65 9.34
N MET A 165 -7.78 20.73 8.55
CA MET A 165 -8.07 21.88 7.67
C MET A 165 -8.26 23.22 8.44
N ARG A 166 -8.24 23.20 9.78
CA ARG A 166 -8.47 24.36 10.64
C ARG A 166 -7.45 24.50 11.77
N MET A 167 -6.34 23.77 11.74
CA MET A 167 -5.34 23.88 12.81
C MET A 167 -4.60 25.22 12.67
N GLY A 168 -4.59 26.03 13.73
CA GLY A 168 -3.88 27.31 13.77
C GLY A 168 -2.36 27.15 13.74
N MET A 169 -1.63 28.14 13.21
CA MET A 169 -0.16 28.16 13.25
C MET A 169 0.39 28.04 14.68
N GLU A 170 -0.30 28.62 15.65
CA GLU A 170 0.07 28.51 17.08
C GLU A 170 0.00 27.08 17.59
N GLU A 171 -1.03 26.32 17.20
CA GLU A 171 -1.18 24.91 17.56
C GLU A 171 -0.14 24.04 16.85
N VAL A 172 0.14 24.33 15.57
CA VAL A 172 1.20 23.63 14.82
C VAL A 172 2.55 23.86 15.48
N MET A 173 2.91 25.10 15.83
CA MET A 173 4.22 25.41 16.39
C MET A 173 4.35 25.05 17.88
N ALA A 174 3.25 24.68 18.56
CA ALA A 174 3.22 24.36 19.99
C ALA A 174 4.37 23.43 20.47
N PRO A 175 4.75 22.36 19.74
CA PRO A 175 5.82 21.46 20.17
C PRO A 175 7.21 22.10 20.24
N VAL A 176 7.42 23.22 19.54
CA VAL A 176 8.73 23.90 19.44
C VAL A 176 8.68 25.36 19.92
N LEU A 177 7.59 25.79 20.56
CA LEU A 177 7.39 27.17 20.98
C LEU A 177 8.49 27.70 21.92
N ASP A 178 9.03 26.84 22.79
CA ASP A 178 10.07 27.25 23.76
C ASP A 178 11.40 27.58 23.07
N GLN A 179 11.68 26.93 21.93
CA GLN A 179 12.89 27.13 21.12
C GLN A 179 12.67 28.10 19.96
N MET A 180 11.42 28.36 19.57
CA MET A 180 11.09 29.18 18.41
C MET A 180 11.00 30.66 18.78
N ILE A 181 11.74 31.51 18.05
CA ILE A 181 11.62 32.96 18.17
C ILE A 181 10.49 33.46 17.28
N ILE A 182 10.51 33.10 15.99
CA ILE A 182 9.62 33.66 14.98
C ILE A 182 9.45 32.71 13.80
N THR A 183 8.26 32.67 13.21
CA THR A 183 7.98 32.01 11.93
C THR A 183 7.42 33.02 10.93
N GLN A 184 7.86 32.93 9.68
CA GLN A 184 7.54 33.88 8.61
C GLN A 184 7.13 33.18 7.31
N HIS A 185 6.16 33.79 6.62
CA HIS A 185 5.79 33.49 5.25
C HIS A 185 5.43 34.80 4.55
N PHE A 186 6.27 35.26 3.61
CA PHE A 186 6.15 36.60 2.99
C PHE A 186 5.89 37.72 4.01
N SER A 187 4.66 38.26 4.06
CA SER A 187 4.25 39.33 4.98
C SER A 187 3.57 38.83 6.26
N GLU A 188 3.34 37.53 6.38
CA GLU A 188 2.70 36.89 7.52
C GLU A 188 3.74 36.47 8.55
N LEU A 189 3.37 36.61 9.82
CA LEU A 189 4.26 36.48 10.96
C LEU A 189 3.55 35.70 12.07
N PHE A 190 4.29 34.76 12.67
CA PHE A 190 3.97 34.22 13.97
C PHE A 190 5.14 34.51 14.92
N TYR A 191 4.91 35.39 15.89
CA TYR A 191 5.89 35.87 16.88
C TYR A 191 5.26 35.83 18.29
N PRO A 192 5.37 34.70 19.00
CA PRO A 192 4.63 34.44 20.24
C PRO A 192 5.06 35.37 21.39
N GLU A 193 6.34 35.75 21.48
CA GLU A 193 6.83 36.65 22.53
C GLU A 193 6.11 38.02 22.55
N PHE A 194 5.70 38.50 21.36
CA PHE A 194 4.95 39.75 21.20
C PHE A 194 3.44 39.55 21.01
N GLY A 195 2.95 38.30 21.10
CA GLY A 195 1.55 37.97 20.87
C GLY A 195 1.07 38.26 19.44
N ILE A 196 1.96 38.20 18.44
CA ILE A 196 1.62 38.48 17.04
C ILE A 196 1.37 37.16 16.32
N ASN A 197 0.17 36.97 15.79
CA ASN A 197 -0.16 35.90 14.86
C ASN A 197 -1.00 36.48 13.71
N THR A 198 -0.37 36.67 12.55
CA THR A 198 -1.07 37.11 11.32
C THR A 198 -1.22 35.98 10.30
N MET A 199 -0.72 34.78 10.60
CA MET A 199 -0.81 33.61 9.72
C MET A 199 -2.18 32.92 9.80
N GLY A 200 -2.82 32.95 10.98
CA GLY A 200 -4.10 32.27 11.18
C GLY A 200 -3.94 30.76 11.10
N ASP A 201 -4.75 30.13 10.24
CA ASP A 201 -4.75 28.67 10.03
C ASP A 201 -3.51 28.25 9.21
N PHE A 202 -2.88 27.15 9.64
CA PHE A 202 -1.76 26.56 8.93
C PHE A 202 -2.18 26.04 7.55
N THR A 203 -1.28 26.14 6.58
CA THR A 203 -1.46 25.56 5.25
C THR A 203 -0.19 24.90 4.77
N ASN A 204 -0.30 23.68 4.26
CA ASN A 204 0.79 22.95 3.62
C ASN A 204 1.16 23.49 2.23
N ALA A 205 0.40 24.45 1.69
CA ALA A 205 0.70 25.09 0.41
C ALA A 205 1.85 26.12 0.49
N HIS A 206 2.34 26.42 1.69
CA HIS A 206 3.35 27.44 1.94
C HIS A 206 4.69 26.83 2.34
N GLY A 207 5.77 27.52 1.95
CA GLY A 207 7.07 27.41 2.60
C GLY A 207 7.18 28.45 3.71
N TYR A 208 7.71 28.03 4.85
CA TYR A 208 7.91 28.84 6.03
C TYR A 208 9.40 28.98 6.33
N VAL A 209 9.75 30.07 7.03
CA VAL A 209 11.08 30.25 7.59
C VAL A 209 10.95 30.54 9.08
N SER A 210 11.61 29.74 9.90
CA SER A 210 11.59 29.89 11.36
C SER A 210 12.98 30.17 11.89
N LYS A 211 13.06 31.01 12.93
CA LYS A 211 14.28 31.21 13.71
C LYS A 211 14.19 30.50 15.05
N MET A 212 15.18 29.68 15.36
CA MET A 212 15.26 28.90 16.59
C MET A 212 16.43 29.38 17.47
N THR A 213 16.29 29.24 18.80
CA THR A 213 17.35 29.46 19.80
C THR A 213 18.24 28.25 20.01
N GLU A 214 17.74 27.05 19.71
CA GLU A 214 18.44 25.76 19.75
C GLU A 214 17.76 24.76 18.80
N GLU A 215 18.35 23.59 18.58
CA GLU A 215 17.74 22.55 17.73
C GLU A 215 16.47 21.96 18.37
N ALA A 216 15.40 21.83 17.58
CA ALA A 216 14.17 21.14 17.97
C ALA A 216 13.58 20.36 16.79
N VAL A 217 12.65 19.45 17.08
CA VAL A 217 11.89 18.72 16.04
C VAL A 217 10.43 19.16 16.12
N LEU A 218 9.89 19.62 14.99
CA LEU A 218 8.48 19.92 14.84
C LEU A 218 7.76 18.70 14.22
N PRO A 219 6.97 17.94 14.99
CA PRO A 219 6.10 16.90 14.46
C PRO A 219 4.79 17.51 13.95
N ILE A 220 4.45 17.27 12.68
CA ILE A 220 3.14 17.63 12.10
C ILE A 220 2.39 16.34 11.81
N THR A 221 1.28 16.12 12.50
CA THR A 221 0.48 14.89 12.38
C THR A 221 -0.86 15.17 11.74
N GLY A 222 -1.20 14.46 10.66
CA GLY A 222 -2.40 14.71 9.86
C GLY A 222 -2.52 13.86 8.61
N PHE A 223 -3.30 14.31 7.64
CA PHE A 223 -3.46 13.61 6.37
C PHE A 223 -2.43 14.10 5.35
N MET A 224 -2.01 13.24 4.40
CA MET A 224 -1.19 13.71 3.28
C MET A 224 -1.92 14.83 2.51
N ALA A 225 -1.14 15.83 2.10
CA ALA A 225 -1.59 16.86 1.18
C ALA A 225 -2.09 16.23 -0.13
N ASP A 226 -3.27 16.64 -0.61
CA ASP A 226 -3.66 16.33 -1.98
C ASP A 226 -2.64 16.91 -2.96
N ALA A 227 -2.12 16.08 -3.86
CA ALA A 227 -1.37 16.58 -5.01
C ALA A 227 -2.35 17.31 -5.94
N ARG A 228 -2.32 18.64 -5.95
CA ARG A 228 -3.04 19.47 -6.93
C ARG A 228 -2.19 19.79 -8.13
#